data_AF-A0AAJ6NUD1-F1
#
_entry.id   AF-A0AAJ6NUD1-F1
#
_cell.length_a   1.000
_cell.length_b   1.000
_cell.length_c   1.000
_cell.angle_alpha   90.00
_cell.angle_beta   90.00
_cell.angle_gamma   90.00
#
_symmetry.space_group_name_H-M   'P 1'
#
loop_
_entity.id
_entity.type
_entity.pdbx_description
1 polymer ?
#
loop_
_entity_poly.entity_id
_entity_poly.type
_entity_poly.pdbx_seq_one_letter_code
_entity_poly.pdbx_strand_id
1 'polypeptide(L)'
;MLQELIRTVLGVQPPRQSDLIKWRRRWRKQHDYTSKKQAPNWWAQFFTQEFLQATSESELYSWGELVELIPYAFHQETLQDLRQNYRPEKLLLCV
;
A
#
# COMPACT_ATOMS: atom_id res chain seq x y z
N MET A 1 -16.35 17.34 -8.34
CA MET A 1 -16.73 17.53 -6.92
C MET A 1 -17.19 16.23 -6.21
N LEU A 2 -16.99 15.03 -6.78
CA LEU A 2 -17.30 13.76 -6.10
C LEU A 2 -16.06 12.88 -5.84
N GLN A 3 -14.85 13.37 -6.14
CA GLN A 3 -13.60 12.65 -5.89
C GLN A 3 -12.89 13.08 -4.60
N GLU A 4 -13.17 14.29 -4.07
CA GLU A 4 -12.59 14.76 -2.79
C GLU A 4 -13.08 14.02 -1.53
N LEU A 5 -14.22 13.33 -1.57
CA LEU A 5 -14.91 12.85 -0.35
C LEU A 5 -14.47 11.46 0.14
N ILE A 6 -13.70 10.69 -0.65
CA ILE A 6 -13.24 9.36 -0.21
C ILE A 6 -12.06 9.49 0.76
N ARG A 7 -11.23 10.53 0.63
CA ARG A 7 -10.09 10.81 1.54
C ARG A 7 -10.55 11.06 2.98
N THR A 8 -11.81 11.48 3.17
CA THR A 8 -12.34 11.92 4.48
C THR A 8 -12.95 10.79 5.32
N VAL A 9 -13.21 9.59 4.79
CA VAL A 9 -14.00 8.59 5.53
C VAL A 9 -13.15 7.65 6.39
N LEU A 10 -11.83 7.51 6.14
CA LEU A 10 -10.98 6.65 6.99
C LEU A 10 -9.73 7.33 7.57
N GLY A 11 -9.35 8.54 7.14
CA GLY A 11 -8.25 9.30 7.74
C GLY A 11 -6.97 8.47 7.93
N VAL A 12 -6.72 7.50 7.04
CA VAL A 12 -5.65 6.52 7.20
C VAL A 12 -4.35 7.28 7.02
N GLN A 13 -3.66 7.53 8.14
CA GLN A 13 -2.34 8.11 8.10
C GLN A 13 -1.39 7.11 7.44
N PRO A 14 -0.37 7.60 6.70
CA PRO A 14 0.70 6.75 6.23
C PRO A 14 1.26 5.89 7.38
N PRO A 15 1.47 4.59 7.15
CA PRO A 15 1.85 3.66 8.18
C PRO A 15 3.23 4.04 8.71
N ARG A 16 3.35 4.15 10.04
CA ARG A 16 4.68 4.30 10.66
C ARG A 16 5.38 2.94 10.66
N GLN A 17 6.71 2.95 10.71
CA GLN A 17 7.50 1.70 10.80
C GLN A 17 7.04 0.76 11.93
N SER A 18 6.61 1.31 13.06
CA SER A 18 6.05 0.51 14.17
C SER A 18 4.77 -0.25 13.80
N ASP A 19 3.95 0.33 12.93
CA ASP A 19 2.69 -0.27 12.48
C ASP A 19 2.96 -1.38 11.46
N LEU A 20 3.95 -1.18 10.59
CA LEU A 20 4.45 -2.21 9.67
C LEU A 20 4.89 -3.47 10.41
N ILE A 21 5.68 -3.32 11.48
CA ILE A 21 6.17 -4.44 12.29
C ILE A 21 5.00 -5.18 12.97
N LYS A 22 4.05 -4.45 13.57
CA LYS A 22 2.87 -5.03 14.23
C LYS A 22 2.02 -5.80 13.23
N TRP A 23 1.83 -5.25 12.05
CA TRP A 23 1.02 -5.85 11.00
C TRP A 23 1.65 -7.13 10.45
N ARG A 24 2.96 -7.11 10.15
CA ARG A 24 3.73 -8.31 9.80
C ARG A 24 3.65 -9.41 10.86
N ARG A 25 3.67 -9.05 12.15
CA ARG A 25 3.52 -10.02 13.26
C ARG A 25 2.12 -10.62 13.31
N ARG A 26 1.07 -9.79 13.17
CA ARG A 26 -0.34 -10.24 13.16
C ARG A 26 -0.61 -11.16 11.98
N TRP A 27 -0.11 -10.79 10.79
CA TRP A 27 -0.27 -11.59 9.59
C TRP A 27 0.38 -12.96 9.73
N ARG A 28 1.64 -13.04 10.20
CA ARG A 28 2.32 -14.33 10.45
C ARG A 28 1.60 -15.21 11.48
N LYS A 29 0.91 -14.63 12.46
CA LYS A 29 0.14 -15.38 13.47
C LYS A 29 -1.19 -15.91 12.93
N GLN A 30 -1.79 -15.22 11.95
CA GLN A 30 -3.05 -15.62 11.31
C GLN A 30 -2.86 -16.45 10.03
N HIS A 31 -1.69 -16.37 9.39
CA HIS A 31 -1.25 -17.27 8.33
C HIS A 31 -0.76 -18.57 8.95
N ASP A 32 -1.72 -19.44 9.26
CA ASP A 32 -1.42 -20.86 9.35
C ASP A 32 -0.94 -21.30 7.95
N TYR A 33 0.23 -21.94 7.85
CA TYR A 33 0.95 -22.21 6.59
C TYR A 33 0.12 -22.98 5.53
N THR A 34 -0.96 -23.61 5.97
CA THR A 34 -1.97 -24.33 5.19
C THR A 34 -2.96 -23.43 4.45
N SER A 35 -3.17 -22.19 4.88
CA SER A 35 -4.09 -21.23 4.26
C SER A 35 -3.32 -20.02 3.76
N LYS A 36 -2.81 -20.12 2.52
CA LYS A 36 -2.24 -18.99 1.76
C LYS A 36 -3.33 -17.96 1.42
N LYS A 37 -3.87 -17.27 2.43
CA LYS A 37 -4.88 -16.24 2.24
C LYS A 37 -4.21 -15.05 1.59
N GLN A 38 -4.60 -14.77 0.35
CA GLN A 38 -4.21 -13.55 -0.32
C GLN A 38 -4.91 -12.35 0.31
N ALA A 39 -4.30 -11.20 0.12
CA ALA A 39 -4.94 -9.93 0.41
C ALA A 39 -6.25 -9.83 -0.39
N PRO A 40 -7.30 -9.23 0.19
CA PRO A 40 -8.49 -8.89 -0.55
C PRO A 40 -8.17 -8.05 -1.79
N ASN A 41 -8.92 -8.24 -2.88
CA ASN A 41 -8.71 -7.52 -4.14
C ASN A 41 -8.71 -5.99 -3.98
N TRP A 42 -9.46 -5.45 -3.01
CA TRP A 42 -9.50 -4.01 -2.75
C TRP A 42 -8.18 -3.44 -2.24
N TRP A 43 -7.26 -4.25 -1.68
CA TRP A 43 -5.94 -3.77 -1.25
C TRP A 43 -5.12 -3.24 -2.42
N ALA A 44 -5.16 -3.94 -3.56
CA ALA A 44 -4.45 -3.50 -4.76
C ALA A 44 -4.95 -2.14 -5.23
N GLN A 45 -6.26 -1.95 -5.23
CA GLN A 45 -6.90 -0.68 -5.55
C GLN A 45 -6.51 0.41 -4.54
N PHE A 46 -6.51 0.08 -3.24
CA PHE A 46 -6.10 0.99 -2.17
C PHE A 46 -4.66 1.48 -2.37
N PHE A 47 -3.67 0.58 -2.47
CA PHE A 47 -2.27 0.98 -2.65
C PHE A 47 -2.04 1.75 -3.95
N THR A 48 -2.76 1.40 -5.02
CA THR A 48 -2.71 2.16 -6.27
C THR A 48 -3.19 3.60 -6.07
N GLN A 49 -4.29 3.80 -5.32
CA GLN A 49 -4.77 5.14 -4.99
C GLN A 49 -3.79 5.90 -4.11
N GLU A 50 -3.21 5.27 -3.09
CA GLU A 50 -2.20 5.90 -2.22
C GLU A 50 -0.96 6.32 -3.02
N PHE A 51 -0.47 5.51 -3.96
CA PHE A 51 0.65 5.90 -4.83
C PHE A 51 0.31 7.06 -5.76
N LEU A 52 -0.93 7.13 -6.27
CA LEU A 52 -1.38 8.21 -7.13
C LEU A 52 -1.64 9.52 -6.38
N GLN A 53 -2.05 9.43 -5.12
CA GLN A 53 -2.42 10.57 -4.29
C GLN A 53 -1.30 11.05 -3.36
N ALA A 54 -0.19 10.30 -3.26
CA ALA A 54 0.96 10.66 -2.45
C ALA A 54 1.44 12.07 -2.78
N THR A 55 1.50 12.92 -1.75
CA THR A 55 1.84 14.34 -1.88
C THR A 55 3.31 14.63 -1.61
N SER A 56 4.05 13.64 -1.12
CA SER A 56 5.49 13.73 -0.84
C SER A 56 6.21 12.42 -1.15
N GLU A 57 7.51 12.50 -1.37
CA GLU A 57 8.36 11.33 -1.56
C GLU A 57 8.36 10.42 -0.32
N SER A 58 8.36 11.02 0.88
CA SER A 58 8.31 10.26 2.13
C SER A 58 7.04 9.42 2.29
N GLU A 59 5.90 9.95 1.85
CA GLU A 59 4.60 9.27 1.88
C GLU A 59 4.57 8.13 0.86
N LEU A 60 4.99 8.41 -0.38
CA LEU A 60 5.09 7.40 -1.43
C LEU A 60 6.01 6.25 -1.02
N TYR A 61 7.18 6.58 -0.46
CA TYR A 61 8.16 5.61 0.02
C TYR A 61 7.60 4.75 1.16
N SER A 62 6.89 5.35 2.11
CA SER A 62 6.29 4.62 3.23
C SER A 62 5.28 3.57 2.77
N TRP A 63 4.45 3.91 1.78
CA TRP A 63 3.52 2.95 1.17
C TRP A 63 4.24 1.88 0.35
N GLY A 64 5.29 2.25 -0.38
CA GLY A 64 6.13 1.31 -1.15
C GLY A 64 6.81 0.28 -0.26
N GLU A 65 7.43 0.74 0.84
CA GLU A 65 8.06 -0.12 1.85
C GLU A 65 7.03 -1.12 2.40
N LEU A 66 5.82 -0.68 2.73
CA LEU A 66 4.77 -1.59 3.20
C LEU A 66 4.49 -2.70 2.19
N VAL A 67 4.31 -2.39 0.91
CA VAL A 67 4.06 -3.39 -0.15
C VAL A 67 5.24 -4.36 -0.28
N GLU A 68 6.47 -3.89 -0.19
CA GLU A 68 7.68 -4.74 -0.18
C GLU A 68 7.81 -5.62 1.06
N LEU A 69 7.21 -5.22 2.19
CA LEU A 69 7.20 -6.05 3.40
C LEU A 69 6.18 -7.18 3.33
N ILE A 70 5.19 -7.12 2.42
CA ILE A 70 4.12 -8.11 2.26
C ILE A 70 3.90 -8.62 0.82
N PRO A 71 4.94 -8.87 0.00
CA PRO A 71 4.75 -9.28 -1.39
C PRO A 71 4.01 -10.61 -1.49
N TYR A 72 4.19 -11.48 -0.50
CA TYR A 72 3.49 -12.76 -0.38
C TYR A 72 1.96 -12.63 -0.24
N ALA A 73 1.45 -11.45 0.11
CA ALA A 73 0.02 -11.20 0.24
C ALA A 73 -0.66 -11.00 -1.12
N PHE A 74 0.11 -10.74 -2.18
CA PHE A 74 -0.40 -10.40 -3.50
C PHE A 74 -0.02 -11.47 -4.53
N HIS A 75 -0.82 -11.54 -5.59
CA HIS A 75 -0.41 -12.23 -6.81
C HIS A 75 0.72 -11.48 -7.51
N GLN A 76 1.52 -12.21 -8.28
CA GLN A 76 2.64 -11.64 -9.03
C GLN A 76 2.19 -10.53 -10.01
N GLU A 77 1.06 -10.72 -10.68
CA GLU A 77 0.46 -9.71 -11.58
C GLU A 77 0.12 -8.42 -10.81
N THR A 78 -0.56 -8.55 -9.68
CA THR A 78 -0.89 -7.40 -8.83
C THR A 78 0.35 -6.67 -8.30
N LEU A 79 1.41 -7.39 -7.96
CA LEU A 79 2.67 -6.76 -7.56
C LEU A 79 3.31 -5.98 -8.71
N GLN A 80 3.24 -6.51 -9.93
CA GLN A 80 3.74 -5.83 -11.11
C GLN A 80 2.97 -4.54 -11.37
N ASP A 81 1.65 -4.57 -11.26
CA ASP A 81 0.79 -3.39 -11.39
C ASP A 81 1.12 -2.34 -10.33
N LEU A 82 1.27 -2.76 -9.07
CA LEU A 82 1.65 -1.85 -7.98
C LEU A 82 3.01 -1.20 -8.23
N ARG A 83 4.00 -1.95 -8.72
CA ARG A 83 5.32 -1.40 -9.07
C ARG A 83 5.27 -0.42 -10.24
N GLN A 84 4.39 -0.63 -11.23
CA GLN A 84 4.22 0.30 -12.35
C GLN A 84 3.52 1.61 -11.93
N ASN A 85 2.69 1.55 -10.90
CA ASN A 85 2.00 2.71 -10.33
C ASN A 85 2.85 3.44 -9.30
N TYR A 86 3.85 2.79 -8.72
CA TYR A 86 4.89 3.43 -7.92
C TYR A 86 5.76 4.31 -8.81
N ARG A 87 5.48 5.63 -8.81
CA ARG A 87 6.16 6.60 -9.70
C ARG A 87 6.78 7.73 -8.88
N PRO A 88 8.03 7.58 -8.41
CA PRO A 88 8.73 8.66 -7.70
C PRO A 88 8.94 9.89 -8.59
N GLU A 89 9.08 9.69 -9.90
CA GLU A 89 9.27 10.75 -10.90
C GLU A 89 8.10 11.75 -10.97
N LYS A 90 6.87 11.34 -10.62
CA LYS A 90 5.72 12.25 -10.60
C LYS A 90 5.88 13.37 -9.57
N LEU A 91 6.61 13.13 -8.48
CA LEU A 91 6.87 14.12 -7.44
C LEU A 91 7.89 15.17 -7.89
N LEU A 92 8.79 14.82 -8.81
CA LEU A 92 9.78 15.74 -9.39
C LEU A 92 9.15 16.74 -10.38
N LEU A 93 7.92 16.48 -10.85
CA LEU A 93 7.16 17.36 -11.75
C LEU A 93 6.30 18.40 -11.00
N CYS A 94 6.29 18.37 -9.67
CA CYS A 94 5.54 19.31 -8.82
C CYS A 94 6.40 20.47 -8.27
N VAL A 95 7.56 20.75 -8.88
CA VAL A 95 8.45 21.87 -8.52
C VAL A 95 8.11 23.12 -9.33
#